data_AF-A0A6P0MUZ0-F1
#
_entry.id   AF-A0A6P0MUZ0-F1
#
_cell.length_a   1.000
_cell.length_b   1.000
_cell.length_c   1.000
_cell.angle_alpha   90.00
_cell.angle_beta   90.00
_cell.angle_gamma   90.00
#
_symmetry.space_group_name_H-M   'P 1'
#
loop_
_entity.id
_entity.type
_entity.pdbx_description
1 polymer ?
#
loop_
_entity_poly.entity_id
_entity_poly.type
_entity_poly.pdbx_seq_one_letter_code
_entity_poly.pdbx_strand_id
1 'polypeptide(L)'
;MRIVLSQEEFEHQRGYRFTLEIRDAHGGAMVRSTQNWLPPAPELIQHCHHCRGLSHELHRMRSRLRLEKLDDSEAENPIPSDDEVLQQQQEEHARAIEQRNNDVNNWLNSESFRNVKQTILDRSMEQEDIVILIRTDSELQILPWAAWDLTERRPRLEFARLPLENQ
;
A
#
# COMPACT_ATOMS: atom_id res chain seq x y z
N MET A 1 -13.92 -15.89 0.84
CA MET A 1 -12.63 -16.53 0.44
C MET A 1 -11.41 -15.82 1.03
N ARG A 2 -10.28 -16.52 1.25
CA ARG A 2 -9.00 -15.89 1.62
C ARG A 2 -7.91 -16.21 0.61
N ILE A 3 -7.12 -15.21 0.26
CA ILE A 3 -5.95 -15.36 -0.63
C ILE A 3 -4.73 -14.97 0.18
N VAL A 4 -3.72 -15.83 0.26
CA VAL A 4 -2.46 -15.52 0.94
C VAL A 4 -1.39 -15.29 -0.11
N LEU A 5 -0.74 -14.13 -0.04
CA LEU A 5 0.46 -13.80 -0.80
C LEU A 5 1.64 -13.84 0.16
N SER A 6 2.47 -14.88 0.07
CA SER A 6 3.63 -15.03 0.93
C SER A 6 4.91 -14.78 0.14
N GLN A 7 5.75 -13.89 0.66
CA GLN A 7 7.14 -13.77 0.22
C GLN A 7 7.92 -14.97 0.74
N GLU A 8 8.65 -15.65 -0.14
CA GLU A 8 9.50 -16.80 0.20
C GLU A 8 10.97 -16.40 0.25
N GLU A 9 11.48 -15.85 -0.85
CA GLU A 9 12.90 -15.63 -1.09
C GLU A 9 13.11 -14.28 -1.80
N PHE A 10 14.26 -13.66 -1.55
CA PHE A 10 14.72 -12.49 -2.29
C PHE A 10 16.01 -12.80 -3.04
N GLU A 11 16.03 -12.54 -4.34
CA GLU A 11 17.20 -12.66 -5.20
C GLU A 11 17.52 -11.30 -5.82
N HIS A 12 18.76 -10.82 -5.69
CA HIS A 12 19.16 -9.49 -6.18
C HIS A 12 18.86 -9.24 -7.67
N GLN A 13 18.90 -10.28 -8.52
CA GLN A 13 18.64 -10.14 -9.96
C GLN A 13 17.17 -10.36 -10.35
N ARG A 14 16.41 -11.14 -9.57
CA ARG A 14 15.02 -11.52 -9.90
C ARG A 14 13.98 -10.82 -9.02
N GLY A 15 14.40 -10.25 -7.90
CA GLY A 15 13.58 -9.58 -6.93
C GLY A 15 12.96 -10.55 -5.92
N TYR A 16 11.67 -10.37 -5.66
CA TYR A 16 10.95 -11.05 -4.60
C TYR A 16 10.13 -12.21 -5.16
N ARG A 17 10.32 -13.40 -4.61
CA ARG A 17 9.53 -14.58 -4.94
C ARG A 17 8.27 -14.63 -4.07
N PHE A 18 7.13 -14.81 -4.71
CA PHE A 18 5.83 -14.92 -4.05
C PHE A 18 5.13 -16.23 -4.35
N THR A 19 4.52 -16.80 -3.31
CA THR A 19 3.54 -17.89 -3.41
C THR A 19 2.13 -17.33 -3.25
N LEU A 20 1.22 -17.88 -4.04
CA LEU A 20 -0.21 -17.57 -3.99
C LEU A 20 -0.95 -18.79 -3.45
N GLU A 21 -1.51 -18.67 -2.25
CA GLU A 21 -2.39 -19.70 -1.69
C GLU A 21 -3.83 -19.21 -1.72
N ILE A 22 -4.76 -20.08 -2.09
CA ILE A 22 -6.18 -19.74 -2.10
C ILE A 22 -6.87 -20.70 -1.14
N ARG A 23 -7.49 -20.12 -0.13
CA ARG A 23 -8.17 -20.84 0.94
C ARG A 23 -9.66 -20.56 0.83
N ASP A 24 -10.46 -21.63 0.81
CA ASP A 24 -11.91 -21.51 0.83
C ASP A 24 -12.42 -21.03 2.20
N ALA A 25 -13.73 -20.83 2.33
CA ALA A 25 -14.37 -20.42 3.59
C ALA A 25 -14.16 -21.43 4.73
N HIS A 26 -13.91 -22.70 4.41
CA HIS A 26 -13.74 -23.80 5.36
C HIS A 26 -12.27 -24.02 5.76
N GLY A 27 -11.35 -23.20 5.25
CA GLY A 27 -9.92 -23.31 5.54
C GLY A 27 -9.20 -24.40 4.74
N GLY A 28 -9.88 -25.02 3.77
CA GLY A 28 -9.26 -25.94 2.82
C GLY A 28 -8.28 -25.17 1.94
N ALA A 29 -6.99 -25.48 2.06
CA ALA A 29 -5.96 -24.88 1.22
C ALA A 29 -6.01 -25.51 -0.18
N MET A 30 -6.52 -24.77 -1.16
CA MET A 30 -6.32 -25.09 -2.57
C MET A 30 -5.05 -24.37 -3.01
N VAL A 31 -3.90 -25.01 -2.77
CA VAL A 31 -2.59 -24.46 -3.13
C VAL A 31 -2.47 -24.42 -4.66
N ARG A 32 -2.45 -23.22 -5.23
CA ARG A 32 -1.99 -23.00 -6.60
C ARG A 32 -0.66 -22.28 -6.53
N SER A 33 0.39 -23.04 -6.24
CA SER A 33 1.76 -22.52 -6.21
C SER A 33 2.23 -22.23 -7.64
N THR A 34 1.88 -21.06 -8.15
CA THR A 34 2.58 -20.48 -9.30
C THR A 34 3.82 -19.77 -8.77
N GLN A 35 4.99 -20.02 -9.35
CA GLN A 35 6.20 -19.23 -9.03
C GLN A 35 6.02 -17.85 -9.66
N ASN A 36 5.73 -16.84 -8.85
CA ASN A 36 5.55 -15.46 -9.33
C ASN A 36 6.67 -14.60 -8.76
N TRP A 37 7.25 -13.75 -9.61
CA TRP A 37 8.35 -12.88 -9.23
C TRP A 37 7.90 -11.44 -9.36
N LEU A 38 8.20 -10.64 -8.34
CA LEU A 38 8.16 -9.20 -8.43
C LEU A 38 9.59 -8.69 -8.59
N PRO A 39 9.89 -7.83 -9.57
CA PRO A 39 11.24 -7.33 -9.77
C PRO A 39 11.73 -6.57 -8.53
N PRO A 40 13.05 -6.43 -8.32
CA PRO A 40 13.54 -5.56 -7.26
C PRO A 40 13.13 -4.11 -7.57
N ALA A 41 12.62 -3.39 -6.57
CA ALA A 41 12.20 -2.00 -6.70
C ALA A 41 12.65 -1.17 -5.47
N PRO A 42 13.96 -1.03 -5.22
CA PRO A 42 14.45 -0.27 -4.08
C PRO A 42 14.01 1.20 -4.12
N GLU A 43 13.85 1.78 -5.31
CA GLU A 43 13.36 3.15 -5.49
C GLU A 43 11.91 3.30 -5.01
N LEU A 44 11.08 2.28 -5.20
CA LEU A 44 9.69 2.24 -4.72
C LEU A 44 9.62 2.31 -3.20
N ILE A 45 10.50 1.55 -2.53
CA ILE A 45 10.59 1.52 -1.07
C ILE A 45 11.01 2.89 -0.55
N GLN A 46 12.00 3.52 -1.18
CA GLN A 46 12.42 4.89 -0.86
C GLN A 46 11.27 5.90 -1.03
N HIS A 47 10.51 5.82 -2.12
CA HIS A 47 9.32 6.65 -2.34
C HIS A 47 8.26 6.45 -1.24
N CYS A 48 8.05 5.21 -0.79
CA CYS A 48 7.14 4.92 0.31
C CYS A 48 7.59 5.54 1.63
N HIS A 49 8.89 5.46 1.96
CA HIS A 49 9.46 6.14 3.12
C HIS A 49 9.33 7.65 3.04
N HIS A 50 9.61 8.24 1.88
CA HIS A 50 9.48 9.67 1.66
C HIS A 50 8.03 10.14 1.87
N CYS A 51 7.06 9.47 1.25
CA CYS A 51 5.63 9.77 1.43
C CYS A 51 5.19 9.65 2.90
N ARG A 52 5.73 8.67 3.64
CA ARG A 52 5.47 8.53 5.07
C ARG A 52 6.03 9.72 5.84
N GLY A 53 7.23 10.18 5.51
CA GLY A 53 7.83 11.39 6.08
C GLY A 53 6.96 12.64 5.87
N LEU A 54 6.53 12.89 4.62
CA LEU A 54 5.64 14.01 4.29
C LEU A 54 4.32 13.94 5.05
N SER A 55 3.74 12.74 5.18
CA SER A 55 2.51 12.52 5.95
C SER A 55 2.68 12.92 7.42
N HIS A 56 3.81 12.54 8.03
CA HIS A 56 4.13 12.89 9.41
C HIS A 56 4.33 14.40 9.59
N GLU A 57 5.02 15.05 8.66
CA GLU A 57 5.25 16.49 8.68
C GLU A 57 3.94 17.28 8.53
N LEU A 58 3.10 16.90 7.57
CA LEU A 58 1.79 17.50 7.37
C LEU A 58 0.90 17.34 8.60
N HIS A 59 0.90 16.15 9.22
CA HIS A 59 0.19 15.92 10.47
C HIS A 59 0.71 16.81 11.61
N ARG A 60 2.04 16.98 11.72
CA ARG A 60 2.66 17.85 12.73
C ARG A 60 2.27 19.32 12.54
N MET A 61 2.28 19.82 11.29
CA MET A 61 1.87 21.20 10.98
C MET A 61 0.40 21.44 11.32
N ARG A 62 -0.51 20.54 10.90
CA ARG A 62 -1.93 20.61 11.23
C ARG A 62 -2.18 20.59 12.73
N SER A 63 -1.42 19.78 13.47
CA SER A 63 -1.54 19.70 14.92
C SER A 63 -1.17 21.03 15.59
N ARG A 64 -0.06 21.66 15.17
CA ARG A 64 0.38 22.97 15.68
C ARG A 64 -0.66 24.07 15.45
N LEU A 65 -1.15 24.18 14.22
CA LEU A 65 -2.18 25.17 13.88
C LEU A 65 -3.47 24.98 14.67
N ARG A 66 -3.84 23.73 14.98
CA ARG A 66 -5.02 23.45 15.82
C ARG A 66 -4.83 23.86 17.29
N LEU A 67 -3.61 23.78 17.80
CA LEU A 67 -3.26 24.22 19.16
C LEU A 67 -3.25 25.75 19.26
N GLU A 68 -2.72 26.43 18.25
CA GLU A 68 -2.63 27.91 18.20
C GLU A 68 -4.01 28.57 18.16
N LYS A 69 -4.94 28.01 17.36
CA LYS A 69 -6.35 28.45 17.28
C LYS A 69 -7.16 28.29 18.58
N LEU A 70 -6.61 27.66 19.61
CA LEU A 70 -7.25 27.53 20.93
C LEU A 70 -6.75 28.59 21.93
N ASP A 71 -5.68 29.31 21.61
CA ASP A 71 -4.99 30.27 22.48
C ASP A 71 -5.16 31.74 22.04
N ASP A 72 -6.06 32.03 21.09
CA ASP A 72 -6.31 33.40 20.61
C ASP A 72 -7.07 34.26 21.63
N SER A 73 -6.29 34.79 22.57
CA SER A 73 -6.43 36.16 23.07
C SER A 73 -6.04 37.12 21.95
N GLU A 74 -6.89 38.11 21.68
CA GLU A 74 -6.81 39.13 20.63
C GLU A 74 -5.38 39.68 20.40
N ALA A 75 -4.77 39.36 19.25
CA ALA A 75 -3.58 40.05 18.75
C ALA A 75 -3.75 40.44 17.27
N GLU A 76 -3.86 41.74 17.03
CA GLU A 76 -3.94 42.37 15.72
C GLU A 76 -2.58 42.36 15.00
N ASN A 77 -2.31 41.37 14.16
CA ASN A 77 -1.39 41.54 13.02
C ASN A 77 -1.66 40.45 11.97
N PRO A 78 -1.86 40.77 10.68
CA PRO A 78 -2.00 39.76 9.64
C PRO A 78 -0.62 39.20 9.29
N ILE A 79 -0.26 38.08 9.94
CA ILE A 79 0.83 37.20 9.53
C ILE A 79 0.45 36.61 8.15
N PRO A 80 1.36 36.48 7.17
CA PRO A 80 1.06 35.80 5.91
C PRO A 80 0.42 34.44 6.20
N SER A 81 -0.76 34.22 5.62
CA SER A 81 -1.69 33.17 6.03
C SER A 81 -1.02 31.80 6.05
N ASP A 82 -0.82 31.22 7.23
CA ASP A 82 -0.34 29.83 7.40
C ASP A 82 -1.16 28.83 6.56
N ASP A 83 -2.37 29.21 6.16
CA ASP A 83 -3.23 28.48 5.22
C ASP A 83 -2.63 28.31 3.81
N GLU A 84 -1.90 29.27 3.25
CA GLU A 84 -1.29 29.15 1.90
C GLU A 84 -0.13 28.14 1.90
N VAL A 85 0.74 28.21 2.91
CA VAL A 85 1.85 27.25 3.09
C VAL A 85 1.30 25.86 3.35
N LEU A 86 0.27 25.75 4.20
CA LEU A 86 -0.39 24.48 4.47
C LEU A 86 -1.05 23.90 3.20
N GLN A 87 -1.69 24.73 2.38
CA GLN A 87 -2.30 24.30 1.14
C GLN A 87 -1.24 23.77 0.15
N GLN A 88 -0.14 24.48 -0.03
CA GLN A 88 0.96 24.03 -0.89
C GLN A 88 1.51 22.67 -0.43
N GLN A 89 1.73 22.50 0.88
CA GLN A 89 2.20 21.23 1.45
C GLN A 89 1.19 20.09 1.30
N GLN A 90 -0.11 20.38 1.32
CA GLN A 90 -1.16 19.40 1.02
C GLN A 90 -1.13 18.95 -0.43
N GLU A 91 -0.95 19.88 -1.37
CA GLU A 91 -0.86 19.58 -2.79
C GLU A 91 0.38 18.73 -3.10
N GLU A 92 1.54 19.08 -2.54
CA GLU A 92 2.78 18.30 -2.66
C GLU A 92 2.60 16.88 -2.09
N HIS A 93 1.99 16.77 -0.90
CA HIS A 93 1.68 15.49 -0.29
C HIS A 93 0.74 14.64 -1.16
N ALA A 94 -0.31 15.24 -1.71
CA ALA A 94 -1.26 14.54 -2.57
C ALA A 94 -0.57 14.00 -3.84
N ARG A 95 0.25 14.82 -4.50
CA ARG A 95 1.04 14.39 -5.67
C ARG A 95 2.00 13.26 -5.34
N ALA A 96 2.68 13.32 -4.19
CA ALA A 96 3.60 12.27 -3.75
C ALA A 96 2.86 10.94 -3.51
N ILE A 97 1.67 10.98 -2.89
CA ILE A 97 0.83 9.81 -2.67
C ILE A 97 0.34 9.20 -3.98
N GLU A 98 -0.10 10.04 -4.93
CA GLU A 98 -0.51 9.61 -6.26
C GLU A 98 0.64 8.94 -7.01
N GLN A 99 1.81 9.58 -7.05
CA GLN A 99 3.00 9.01 -7.69
C GLN A 99 3.39 7.67 -7.07
N ARG A 100 3.43 7.58 -5.74
CA ARG A 100 3.70 6.32 -5.03
C ARG A 100 2.70 5.24 -5.40
N ASN A 101 1.41 5.54 -5.43
CA ASN A 101 0.39 4.56 -5.79
C ASN A 101 0.56 4.09 -7.25
N ASN A 102 0.92 4.99 -8.17
CA ASN A 102 1.23 4.64 -9.56
C ASN A 102 2.45 3.72 -9.64
N ASP A 103 3.53 4.03 -8.91
CA ASP A 103 4.74 3.21 -8.89
C ASP A 103 4.46 1.80 -8.33
N VAL A 104 3.67 1.70 -7.25
CA VAL A 104 3.21 0.41 -6.69
C VAL A 104 2.41 -0.38 -7.73
N ASN A 105 1.47 0.26 -8.42
CA ASN A 105 0.66 -0.40 -9.43
C ASN A 105 1.51 -0.86 -10.61
N ASN A 106 2.45 -0.04 -11.08
CA ASN A 106 3.37 -0.41 -12.15
C ASN A 106 4.20 -1.64 -11.76
N TRP A 107 4.68 -1.67 -10.51
CA TRP A 107 5.44 -2.79 -9.97
C TRP A 107 4.60 -4.07 -9.87
N LEU A 108 3.40 -4.00 -9.29
CA LEU A 108 2.46 -5.12 -9.17
C LEU A 108 1.90 -5.59 -10.52
N ASN A 109 1.94 -4.74 -11.55
CA ASN A 109 1.53 -5.07 -12.92
C ASN A 109 2.68 -5.57 -13.82
N SER A 110 3.87 -5.77 -13.26
CA SER A 110 5.00 -6.37 -13.96
C SER A 110 4.61 -7.71 -14.61
N GLU A 111 5.23 -8.01 -15.75
CA GLU A 111 4.87 -9.20 -16.54
C GLU A 111 5.02 -10.50 -15.74
N SER A 112 6.03 -10.57 -14.87
CA SER A 112 6.33 -11.70 -13.99
C SER A 112 5.32 -11.89 -12.85
N PHE A 113 4.45 -10.91 -12.60
CA PHE A 113 3.42 -10.95 -11.56
C PHE A 113 1.98 -10.90 -12.10
N ARG A 114 1.81 -10.66 -13.40
CA ARG A 114 0.49 -10.55 -14.06
C ARG A 114 -0.42 -11.77 -13.82
N ASN A 115 0.15 -12.98 -13.77
CA ASN A 115 -0.60 -14.21 -13.51
C ASN A 115 -1.28 -14.21 -12.13
N VAL A 116 -0.67 -13.58 -11.12
CA VAL A 116 -1.27 -13.43 -9.79
C VAL A 116 -2.52 -12.56 -9.89
N LYS A 117 -2.39 -11.40 -10.53
CA LYS A 117 -3.50 -10.48 -10.74
C LYS A 117 -4.66 -11.15 -11.46
N GLN A 118 -4.38 -11.83 -12.58
CA GLN A 118 -5.40 -12.56 -13.34
C GLN A 118 -6.06 -13.65 -12.48
N THR A 119 -5.27 -14.43 -11.75
CA THR A 119 -5.82 -15.48 -10.87
C THR A 119 -6.76 -14.91 -9.80
N ILE A 120 -6.46 -13.73 -9.25
CA ILE A 120 -7.34 -13.06 -8.28
C ILE A 120 -8.63 -12.56 -8.97
N LEU A 121 -8.51 -11.98 -10.16
CA LEU A 121 -9.65 -11.40 -10.89
C LEU A 121 -10.60 -12.45 -11.49
N ASP A 122 -10.07 -13.57 -11.98
CA ASP A 122 -10.80 -14.67 -12.64
C ASP A 122 -11.65 -15.50 -11.66
N ARG A 123 -11.38 -15.38 -10.34
CA ARG A 123 -12.19 -16.06 -9.31
C ARG A 123 -13.61 -15.50 -9.35
N SER A 124 -14.65 -16.34 -9.41
CA SER A 124 -16.03 -15.91 -9.71
C SER A 124 -16.53 -14.67 -8.95
N MET A 125 -17.36 -13.86 -9.62
CA MET A 125 -18.03 -12.65 -9.09
C MET A 125 -19.20 -12.97 -8.16
N GLU A 126 -19.39 -14.23 -7.77
CA GLU A 126 -20.44 -14.65 -6.84
C GLU A 126 -20.13 -14.17 -5.41
N GLN A 127 -20.28 -12.87 -5.18
CA GLN A 127 -20.48 -12.14 -3.92
C GLN A 127 -19.61 -12.48 -2.70
N GLU A 128 -18.60 -13.32 -2.82
CA GLU A 128 -17.72 -13.63 -1.71
C GLU A 128 -16.76 -12.47 -1.48
N ASP A 129 -16.75 -11.97 -0.25
CA ASP A 129 -15.70 -11.08 0.23
C ASP A 129 -14.36 -11.83 0.14
N ILE A 130 -13.42 -11.20 -0.55
CA ILE A 130 -12.06 -11.71 -0.74
C ILE A 130 -11.16 -10.88 0.15
N VAL A 131 -10.48 -11.55 1.07
CA VAL A 131 -9.41 -10.93 1.86
C VAL A 131 -8.07 -11.41 1.33
N ILE A 132 -7.25 -10.49 0.84
CA ILE A 132 -5.85 -10.73 0.49
C ILE A 132 -5.01 -10.52 1.75
N LEU A 133 -4.39 -11.61 2.19
CA LEU A 133 -3.47 -11.68 3.31
C LEU A 133 -2.05 -11.55 2.77
N ILE A 134 -1.41 -10.42 3.06
CA ILE A 134 -0.04 -10.11 2.64
C ILE A 134 0.93 -10.55 3.73
N ARG A 135 1.76 -11.55 3.42
CA ARG A 135 2.82 -12.06 4.28
C ARG A 135 4.16 -11.71 3.65
N THR A 136 4.75 -10.61 4.08
CA THR A 136 6.05 -10.13 3.56
C THR A 136 6.95 -9.68 4.71
N ASP A 137 8.22 -9.47 4.39
CA ASP A 137 9.17 -8.84 5.31
C ASP A 137 8.76 -7.39 5.67
N SER A 138 9.50 -6.78 6.60
CA SER A 138 9.26 -5.41 7.05
C SER A 138 9.46 -4.36 5.95
N GLU A 139 10.29 -4.65 4.96
CA GLU A 139 10.58 -3.72 3.86
C GLU A 139 9.35 -3.58 2.97
N LEU A 140 8.76 -4.69 2.54
CA LEU A 140 7.57 -4.69 1.69
C LEU A 140 6.26 -4.41 2.46
N GLN A 141 6.25 -4.54 3.78
CA GLN A 141 5.07 -4.18 4.60
C GLN A 141 4.72 -2.69 4.55
N ILE A 142 5.67 -1.82 4.18
CA ILE A 142 5.40 -0.38 4.04
C ILE A 142 4.51 -0.06 2.84
N LEU A 143 4.44 -0.97 1.86
CA LEU A 143 3.72 -0.72 0.61
C LEU A 143 2.22 -0.53 0.87
N PRO A 144 1.57 0.41 0.17
CA PRO A 144 0.13 0.59 0.20
C PRO A 144 -0.56 -0.49 -0.62
N TRP A 145 -0.56 -1.74 -0.17
CA TRP A 145 -1.17 -2.88 -0.88
C TRP A 145 -2.64 -2.64 -1.27
N ALA A 146 -3.38 -1.89 -0.45
CA ALA A 146 -4.75 -1.49 -0.74
C ALA A 146 -4.90 -0.52 -1.93
N ALA A 147 -3.81 0.14 -2.36
CA ALA A 147 -3.79 0.98 -3.55
C ALA A 147 -3.66 0.16 -4.85
N TRP A 148 -3.56 -1.17 -4.76
CA TRP A 148 -3.55 -2.03 -5.93
C TRP A 148 -4.87 -1.90 -6.71
N ASP A 149 -4.75 -1.68 -8.01
CA ASP A 149 -5.83 -1.52 -9.00
C ASP A 149 -6.82 -2.70 -9.09
N LEU A 150 -6.55 -3.81 -8.38
CA LEU A 150 -7.53 -4.86 -8.14
C LEU A 150 -8.81 -4.31 -7.47
N THR A 151 -8.67 -3.32 -6.59
CA THR A 151 -9.79 -2.70 -5.87
C THR A 151 -10.77 -1.98 -6.81
N GLU A 152 -10.30 -1.43 -7.93
CA GLU A 152 -11.15 -0.79 -8.93
C GLU A 152 -12.11 -1.80 -9.59
N ARG A 153 -11.60 -3.01 -9.84
CA ARG A 153 -12.38 -4.10 -10.44
C ARG A 153 -13.15 -4.91 -9.39
N ARG A 154 -12.70 -4.89 -8.13
CA ARG A 154 -13.32 -5.55 -6.98
C ARG A 154 -13.36 -4.64 -5.75
N PRO A 155 -14.38 -3.79 -5.61
CA PRO A 155 -14.49 -2.87 -4.47
C PRO A 155 -14.65 -3.55 -3.10
N ARG A 156 -15.10 -4.81 -3.05
CA ARG A 156 -15.21 -5.63 -1.82
C ARG A 156 -13.92 -6.36 -1.45
N LEU A 157 -12.82 -6.05 -2.14
CA LEU A 157 -11.52 -6.65 -1.87
C LEU A 157 -10.90 -5.99 -0.63
N GLU A 158 -10.57 -6.80 0.36
CA GLU A 158 -9.87 -6.34 1.55
C GLU A 158 -8.42 -6.78 1.54
N PHE A 159 -7.56 -5.98 2.17
CA PHE A 159 -6.15 -6.29 2.36
C PHE A 159 -5.85 -6.32 3.85
N ALA A 160 -5.19 -7.39 4.30
CA ALA A 160 -4.69 -7.48 5.66
C ALA A 160 -3.23 -7.95 5.67
N ARG A 161 -2.47 -7.50 6.65
CA ARG A 161 -1.07 -7.88 6.84
C ARG A 161 -1.00 -9.09 7.76
N LEU A 162 -0.13 -10.03 7.42
CA LEU A 162 0.25 -11.15 8.29
C LEU A 162 1.74 -11.09 8.58
N PRO A 163 2.16 -11.45 9.80
CA PRO A 163 3.58 -11.63 10.08
C PRO A 163 4.16 -12.72 9.20
N LEU A 164 5.41 -12.53 8.77
CA LEU A 164 6.22 -13.63 8.26
C LEU A 164 6.50 -14.54 9.46
N GLU A 165 5.92 -15.74 9.49
CA GLU A 165 6.28 -16.72 10.52
C GLU A 165 7.69 -17.22 10.20
N ASN A 166 8.65 -16.92 11.09
CA ASN A 166 9.99 -17.50 11.01
C ASN A 166 9.85 -19.02 11.13
N GLN A 167 10.15 -19.76 10.06
CA GLN A 167 10.39 -21.21 10.14
C GLN A 167 11.78 -21.48 10.72
#